data_AF-A0AAW1U0P1-F1
#
_entry.id   AF-A0AAW1U0P1-F1
#
_cell.length_a   1.000
_cell.length_b   1.000
_cell.length_c   1.000
_cell.angle_alpha   90.00
_cell.angle_beta   90.00
_cell.angle_gamma   90.00
#
_symmetry.space_group_name_H-M   'P 1'
#
loop_
_entity.id
_entity.type
_entity.pdbx_description
1 polymer ?
#
loop_
_entity_poly.entity_id
_entity_poly.type
_entity_poly.pdbx_seq_one_letter_code
_entity_poly.pdbx_strand_id
1 'polypeptide(L)'
;MKRFGTSSGTEIDKEIEDLTPQNTFKTHKYVWKQFTEFCELRNYKLCAQTSEEQLASILKDWAFNMKRADGTEYEERTKKFYEEFNRETNPFRGVIFEDARKARAVKRKKLQAIPEKRKTNSVALKAEEISKIISIFDENTPDCLENFFNQICSVELAWRGNEAAFCLTDYFKAECVSYGQPTGRIEYNTIFTNTAQGGEKHTAESKWLTPNKNCEDPVRLLKKMLSKRTPNIKTNRLFLTPNPDWQKTKIWYKNCRVGLNQISKWTRLAAESIGLDAKKQKIFNHSNRSSAVSILAQSGANLQEIIKITGHSSSESLKPYLKHTNEHHGKILKKIRNKQDSANSTITSTSTSDSTSKDNTTNIYYNNCTFNFNQ
;
A
#
# COMPACT_ATOMS: atom_id res chain seq x y z
N MET A 1 -13.81 -2.80 -43.13
CA MET A 1 -12.89 -2.79 -41.97
C MET A 1 -12.21 -4.15 -41.89
N LYS A 2 -10.88 -4.22 -41.73
CA LYS A 2 -10.21 -5.50 -41.49
C LYS A 2 -10.52 -5.94 -40.06
N ARG A 3 -11.07 -7.14 -39.90
CA ARG A 3 -11.45 -7.73 -38.60
C ARG A 3 -10.25 -7.95 -37.67
N PHE A 4 -9.04 -8.05 -38.22
CA PHE A 4 -7.81 -8.38 -37.50
C PHE A 4 -6.76 -7.29 -37.68
N GLY A 5 -6.02 -7.02 -36.60
CA GLY A 5 -4.88 -6.11 -36.60
C GLY A 5 -3.70 -6.66 -37.42
N THR A 6 -2.75 -5.79 -37.73
CA THR A 6 -1.56 -6.11 -38.54
C THR A 6 -0.26 -5.90 -37.77
N SER A 7 -0.32 -5.88 -36.43
CA SER A 7 0.87 -5.72 -35.58
C SER A 7 1.87 -6.85 -35.86
N SER A 8 3.14 -6.48 -36.01
CA SER A 8 4.21 -7.42 -36.27
C SER A 8 4.59 -8.23 -35.01
N GLY A 9 5.20 -9.41 -35.19
CA GLY A 9 5.73 -10.19 -34.06
C GLY A 9 6.70 -9.38 -33.19
N THR A 10 7.55 -8.55 -33.81
CA THR A 10 8.48 -7.68 -33.08
C THR A 10 7.79 -6.59 -32.27
N GLU A 11 6.67 -6.05 -32.76
CA GLU A 11 5.86 -5.11 -31.96
C GLU A 11 5.21 -5.81 -30.78
N ILE A 12 4.68 -7.03 -30.97
CA ILE A 12 4.06 -7.81 -29.91
C ILE A 12 5.09 -8.16 -28.82
N ASP A 13 6.28 -8.62 -29.20
CA ASP A 13 7.34 -8.98 -28.25
C ASP A 13 7.80 -7.77 -27.42
N LYS A 14 7.89 -6.60 -28.05
CA LYS A 14 8.24 -5.36 -27.37
C LYS A 14 7.17 -4.95 -26.35
N GLU A 15 5.89 -5.06 -26.71
CA GLU A 15 4.77 -4.78 -25.81
C GLU A 15 4.76 -5.77 -24.63
N ILE A 16 5.13 -7.04 -24.85
CA ILE A 16 5.26 -8.04 -23.78
C ILE A 16 6.43 -7.72 -22.84
N GLU A 17 7.59 -7.32 -23.38
CA GLU A 17 8.75 -6.95 -22.57
C GLU A 17 8.42 -5.75 -21.64
N ASP A 18 7.65 -4.78 -22.14
CA ASP A 18 7.19 -3.61 -21.40
C ASP A 18 6.23 -3.94 -20.24
N LEU A 19 5.65 -5.15 -20.19
CA LEU A 19 4.85 -5.63 -19.04
C LEU A 19 5.71 -6.00 -17.83
N THR A 20 7.01 -6.27 -18.01
CA THR A 20 7.88 -6.70 -16.91
C THR A 20 8.42 -5.50 -16.12
N PRO A 21 8.10 -5.36 -14.81
CA PRO A 21 8.54 -4.19 -14.05
C PRO A 21 10.07 -4.14 -13.87
N GLN A 22 10.73 -3.09 -14.37
CA GLN A 22 12.19 -2.91 -14.26
C GLN A 22 12.73 -2.99 -12.81
N ASN A 23 11.92 -2.62 -11.82
CA ASN A 23 12.30 -2.73 -10.41
C ASN A 23 12.49 -4.18 -9.95
N THR A 24 11.74 -5.12 -10.52
CA THR A 24 11.87 -6.56 -10.24
C THR A 24 13.22 -7.04 -10.72
N PHE A 25 13.59 -6.72 -11.97
CA PHE A 25 14.90 -7.04 -12.56
C PHE A 25 16.06 -6.47 -11.73
N LYS A 26 16.01 -5.17 -11.39
CA LYS A 26 17.04 -4.54 -10.54
C LYS A 26 17.18 -5.21 -9.18
N THR A 27 16.05 -5.62 -8.57
CA THR A 27 16.10 -6.31 -7.29
C THR A 27 16.67 -7.71 -7.42
N HIS A 28 16.31 -8.46 -8.48
CA HIS A 28 16.84 -9.80 -8.74
C HIS A 28 18.36 -9.75 -8.89
N LYS A 29 18.88 -8.85 -9.74
CA LYS A 29 20.32 -8.65 -9.94
C LYS A 29 21.06 -8.28 -8.65
N TYR A 30 20.47 -7.43 -7.81
CA TYR A 30 21.06 -7.05 -6.53
C TYR A 30 21.13 -8.23 -5.55
N VAL A 31 20.05 -9.00 -5.41
CA VAL A 31 20.01 -10.18 -4.54
C VAL A 31 21.01 -11.24 -5.02
N TRP A 32 21.10 -11.43 -6.33
CA TRP A 32 22.05 -12.35 -6.93
C TRP A 32 23.49 -11.98 -6.59
N LYS A 33 23.86 -10.71 -6.80
CA LYS A 33 25.17 -10.19 -6.38
C LYS A 33 25.47 -10.49 -4.91
N GLN A 34 24.53 -10.26 -4.01
CA GLN A 34 24.70 -10.53 -2.57
C GLN A 34 24.89 -12.03 -2.26
N PHE A 35 24.22 -12.90 -3.01
CA PHE A 35 24.38 -14.33 -2.84
C PHE A 35 25.73 -14.83 -3.37
N THR A 36 26.17 -14.32 -4.53
CA THR A 36 27.49 -14.65 -5.08
C THR A 36 28.61 -14.21 -4.16
N GLU A 37 28.56 -12.97 -3.64
CA GLU A 37 29.50 -12.47 -2.63
C GLU A 37 29.51 -13.36 -1.38
N PHE A 38 28.34 -13.81 -0.91
CA PHE A 38 28.25 -14.72 0.22
C PHE A 38 28.90 -16.08 -0.07
N CYS A 39 28.71 -16.62 -1.28
CA CYS A 39 29.32 -17.87 -1.69
C CYS A 39 30.84 -17.77 -1.76
N GLU A 40 31.37 -16.68 -2.32
CA GLU A 40 32.80 -16.40 -2.36
C GLU A 40 33.39 -16.34 -0.94
N LEU A 41 32.78 -15.57 -0.04
CA LEU A 41 33.23 -15.43 1.36
C LEU A 41 33.20 -16.75 2.14
N ARG A 42 32.26 -17.64 1.83
CA ARG A 42 32.11 -18.96 2.47
C ARG A 42 32.87 -20.06 1.73
N ASN A 43 33.57 -19.74 0.65
CA ASN A 43 34.24 -20.68 -0.25
C ASN A 43 33.28 -21.74 -0.84
N TYR A 44 32.01 -21.39 -1.06
CA TYR A 44 31.07 -22.22 -1.79
C TYR A 44 31.34 -22.14 -3.30
N LYS A 45 31.64 -23.28 -3.92
CA LYS A 45 31.84 -23.39 -5.38
C LYS A 45 30.53 -23.77 -6.05
N LEU A 46 29.88 -22.80 -6.69
CA LEU A 46 28.69 -23.02 -7.49
C LEU A 46 29.07 -23.23 -8.95
N CYS A 47 28.59 -24.30 -9.55
CA CYS A 47 28.68 -24.57 -10.98
C CYS A 47 27.36 -25.14 -11.50
N ALA A 48 27.26 -25.34 -12.82
CA ALA A 48 26.08 -25.95 -13.42
C ALA A 48 25.78 -27.35 -12.84
N GLN A 49 26.81 -28.05 -12.35
CA GLN A 49 26.73 -29.40 -11.79
C GLN A 49 26.45 -29.44 -10.28
N THR A 50 26.35 -28.30 -9.58
CA THR A 50 26.04 -28.30 -8.14
C THR A 50 24.69 -28.96 -7.89
N SER A 51 24.65 -29.99 -7.05
CA SER A 51 23.42 -30.75 -6.77
C SER A 51 22.36 -29.90 -6.06
N GLU A 52 21.11 -30.35 -6.07
CA GLU A 52 20.03 -29.64 -5.38
C GLU A 52 20.19 -29.68 -3.87
N GLU A 53 20.77 -30.74 -3.32
CA GLU A 53 21.07 -30.90 -1.89
C GLU A 53 22.15 -29.92 -1.46
N GLN A 54 23.20 -29.78 -2.28
CA GLN A 54 24.26 -28.81 -2.05
C GLN A 54 23.71 -27.39 -2.10
N LEU A 55 22.89 -27.08 -3.12
CA LEU A 55 22.23 -25.77 -3.22
C LEU A 55 21.31 -25.52 -2.02
N ALA A 56 20.53 -26.50 -1.59
CA ALA A 56 19.63 -26.38 -0.43
C ALA A 56 20.40 -26.10 0.87
N SER A 57 21.55 -26.75 1.06
CA SER A 57 22.44 -26.51 2.20
C SER A 57 23.01 -25.09 2.19
N ILE A 58 23.50 -24.62 1.04
CA ILE A 58 24.03 -23.26 0.87
C ILE A 58 22.92 -22.22 1.13
N LEU A 59 21.72 -22.45 0.61
CA LEU A 59 20.57 -21.57 0.83
C LEU A 59 20.10 -21.56 2.27
N LYS A 60 20.24 -22.66 3.01
CA LYS A 60 19.96 -22.73 4.45
C LYS A 60 20.94 -21.87 5.24
N ASP A 61 22.23 -21.93 4.93
CA ASP A 61 23.25 -21.06 5.54
C ASP A 61 22.97 -19.58 5.21
N TRP A 62 22.79 -19.27 3.92
CA TRP A 62 22.49 -17.92 3.45
C TRP A 62 21.22 -17.35 4.11
N ALA A 63 20.14 -18.13 4.19
CA ALA A 63 18.87 -17.70 4.77
C ALA A 63 18.97 -17.33 6.27
N PHE A 64 19.94 -17.91 7.00
CA PHE A 64 20.13 -17.68 8.43
C PHE A 64 21.20 -16.62 8.73
N ASN A 65 22.28 -16.60 7.94
CA ASN A 65 23.50 -15.85 8.23
C ASN A 65 23.72 -14.61 7.36
N MET A 66 22.88 -14.34 6.36
CA MET A 66 23.01 -13.13 5.54
C MET A 66 22.87 -11.86 6.38
N LYS A 67 23.87 -10.97 6.27
CA LYS A 67 23.95 -9.65 6.91
C LYS A 67 24.24 -8.57 5.87
N ARG A 68 24.00 -7.31 6.24
CA ARG A 68 24.41 -6.15 5.43
C ARG A 68 25.93 -6.02 5.42
N ALA A 69 26.46 -5.26 4.46
CA ALA A 69 27.89 -4.98 4.34
C ALA A 69 28.49 -4.32 5.60
N ASP A 70 27.67 -3.58 6.36
CA ASP A 70 28.04 -2.98 7.65
C ASP A 70 27.98 -3.97 8.83
N GLY A 71 27.74 -5.26 8.58
CA GLY A 71 27.61 -6.31 9.59
C GLY A 71 26.26 -6.32 10.31
N THR A 72 25.34 -5.41 9.98
CA THR A 72 24.03 -5.33 10.64
C THR A 72 23.01 -6.32 10.08
N GLU A 73 22.09 -6.75 10.93
CA GLU A 73 20.99 -7.64 10.56
C GLU A 73 19.97 -6.92 9.68
N TYR A 74 19.58 -7.56 8.57
CA TYR A 74 18.50 -7.09 7.69
C TYR A 74 17.16 -7.01 8.44
N GLU A 75 16.34 -6.03 8.07
CA GLU A 75 14.92 -6.00 8.44
C GLU A 75 14.16 -7.13 7.71
N GLU A 76 13.04 -7.57 8.29
CA GLU A 76 12.17 -8.60 7.72
C GLU A 76 11.72 -8.24 6.28
N ARG A 77 12.37 -8.84 5.26
CA ARG A 77 11.97 -8.76 3.85
C ARG A 77 12.11 -10.10 3.12
N THR A 78 11.16 -10.36 2.21
CA THR A 78 11.11 -11.56 1.37
C THR A 78 11.44 -11.22 -0.09
N LYS A 79 12.24 -12.02 -0.82
CA LYS A 79 12.33 -11.99 -2.31
C LYS A 79 13.05 -13.19 -2.96
N LYS A 80 12.84 -13.32 -4.29
CA LYS A 80 13.03 -14.44 -5.23
C LYS A 80 14.38 -14.35 -6.00
N PHE A 81 14.96 -15.48 -6.42
CA PHE A 81 16.40 -15.60 -6.73
C PHE A 81 16.79 -16.37 -8.01
N TYR A 82 15.95 -17.17 -8.69
CA TYR A 82 16.48 -18.37 -9.39
C TYR A 82 16.39 -18.43 -10.92
N GLU A 83 16.23 -17.31 -11.64
CA GLU A 83 16.09 -17.32 -13.11
C GLU A 83 17.41 -17.57 -13.87
N GLU A 84 18.59 -17.45 -13.23
CA GLU A 84 19.90 -17.37 -13.93
C GLU A 84 20.53 -18.72 -14.33
N PHE A 85 20.14 -19.85 -13.72
CA PHE A 85 20.76 -21.16 -14.01
C PHE A 85 19.87 -22.17 -14.74
N ASN A 86 18.71 -21.73 -15.24
CA ASN A 86 17.77 -22.60 -15.95
C ASN A 86 17.47 -23.94 -15.23
N ARG A 87 17.39 -23.90 -13.89
CA ARG A 87 17.06 -25.08 -13.07
C ARG A 87 15.54 -25.22 -12.99
N GLU A 88 15.02 -26.40 -13.29
CA GLU A 88 13.57 -26.68 -13.26
C GLU A 88 12.98 -26.66 -11.84
N THR A 89 13.82 -26.85 -10.81
CA THR A 89 13.35 -26.94 -9.44
C THR A 89 13.20 -25.58 -8.77
N ASN A 90 12.00 -25.36 -8.22
CA ASN A 90 11.67 -24.14 -7.51
C ASN A 90 12.01 -24.28 -6.01
N PRO A 91 13.05 -23.61 -5.49
CA PRO A 91 13.46 -23.75 -4.10
C PRO A 91 12.51 -23.15 -3.06
N PHE A 92 11.46 -22.45 -3.52
CA PHE A 92 10.38 -22.02 -2.65
C PHE A 92 9.28 -23.09 -2.47
N ARG A 93 9.25 -24.11 -3.32
CA ARG A 93 8.23 -25.17 -3.29
C ARG A 93 8.81 -26.57 -3.16
N GLY A 94 9.99 -26.82 -3.73
CA GLY A 94 10.68 -28.12 -3.67
C GLY A 94 10.89 -28.58 -2.23
N VAL A 95 10.63 -29.86 -1.98
CA VAL A 95 10.73 -30.48 -0.65
C VAL A 95 12.16 -30.39 -0.13
N ILE A 96 13.15 -30.60 -1.00
CA ILE A 96 14.58 -30.52 -0.70
C ILE A 96 15.04 -29.19 -0.08
N PHE A 97 14.28 -28.10 -0.31
CA PHE A 97 14.58 -26.77 0.22
C PHE A 97 13.76 -26.39 1.47
N GLU A 98 13.00 -27.33 2.05
CA GLU A 98 12.17 -27.09 3.24
C GLU A 98 13.01 -26.57 4.42
N ASP A 99 14.19 -27.14 4.62
CA ASP A 99 15.11 -26.74 5.67
C ASP A 99 15.63 -25.31 5.51
N ALA A 100 15.90 -24.86 4.28
CA ALA A 100 16.27 -23.47 4.00
C ALA A 100 15.11 -22.52 4.33
N ARG A 101 13.86 -22.92 4.01
CA ARG A 101 12.66 -22.15 4.36
C ARG A 101 12.44 -22.10 5.88
N LYS A 102 12.64 -23.22 6.59
CA LYS A 102 12.59 -23.28 8.06
C LYS A 102 13.66 -22.41 8.70
N ALA A 103 14.90 -22.46 8.24
CA ALA A 103 15.99 -21.61 8.72
C ALA A 103 15.63 -20.12 8.59
N ARG A 104 15.07 -19.71 7.44
CA ARG A 104 14.54 -18.36 7.25
C ARG A 104 13.43 -18.01 8.23
N ALA A 105 12.47 -18.92 8.44
CA ALA A 105 11.35 -18.69 9.35
C ALA A 105 11.82 -18.53 10.81
N VAL A 106 12.80 -19.32 11.24
CA VAL A 106 13.44 -19.20 12.56
C VAL A 106 14.16 -17.86 12.70
N LYS A 107 14.98 -17.48 11.71
CA LYS A 107 15.65 -16.16 11.71
C LYS A 107 14.64 -15.02 11.80
N ARG A 108 13.54 -15.10 11.04
CA ARG A 108 12.43 -14.13 11.12
C ARG A 108 11.80 -14.08 12.51
N LYS A 109 11.55 -15.22 13.16
CA LYS A 109 11.02 -15.27 14.54
C LYS A 109 11.97 -14.58 15.53
N LYS A 110 13.28 -14.80 15.40
CA LYS A 110 14.30 -14.11 16.23
C LYS A 110 14.28 -12.60 16.02
N LEU A 111 14.20 -12.13 14.77
CA LEU A 111 14.11 -10.70 14.46
C LEU A 111 12.79 -10.09 14.93
N GLN A 112 11.68 -10.82 14.87
CA GLN A 112 10.38 -10.35 15.37
C GLN A 112 10.33 -10.24 16.89
N ALA A 113 11.11 -11.02 17.63
CA ALA A 113 11.20 -10.88 19.09
C ALA A 113 11.75 -9.50 19.48
N ILE A 114 12.70 -8.98 18.72
CA ILE A 114 13.38 -7.69 18.93
C ILE A 114 12.50 -6.53 18.42
N PRO A 115 11.96 -5.66 19.30
CA PRO A 115 11.04 -4.59 18.91
C PRO A 115 11.55 -3.69 17.78
N GLU A 116 12.83 -3.35 17.79
CA GLU A 116 13.49 -2.45 16.82
C GLU A 116 13.64 -3.08 15.43
N LYS A 117 13.61 -4.41 15.35
CA LYS A 117 13.77 -5.17 14.10
C LYS A 117 12.44 -5.65 13.52
N ARG A 118 11.33 -5.47 14.26
CA ARG A 118 9.98 -5.81 13.78
C ARG A 118 9.66 -5.02 12.51
N LYS A 119 9.07 -5.70 11.54
CA LYS A 119 8.46 -5.02 10.40
C LYS A 119 7.40 -4.06 10.91
N THR A 120 7.55 -2.81 10.51
CA THR A 120 6.72 -1.71 10.97
C THR A 120 6.25 -0.97 9.73
N ASN A 121 4.94 -0.77 9.62
CA ASN A 121 4.33 -0.12 8.47
C ASN A 121 4.31 1.40 8.66
N SER A 122 4.07 2.13 7.57
CA SER A 122 3.80 3.55 7.63
C SER A 122 2.58 3.82 8.52
N VAL A 123 2.64 4.91 9.27
CA VAL A 123 1.55 5.32 10.17
C VAL A 123 0.56 6.18 9.39
N ALA A 124 -0.73 6.02 9.66
CA ALA A 124 -1.78 6.89 9.14
C ALA A 124 -1.72 8.26 9.84
N LEU A 125 -1.77 9.32 9.05
CA LEU A 125 -1.94 10.68 9.55
C LEU A 125 -3.37 10.86 10.09
N LYS A 126 -3.51 11.59 11.20
CA LYS A 126 -4.81 12.01 11.74
C LYS A 126 -5.43 13.09 10.85
N ALA A 127 -6.76 13.24 10.91
CA ALA A 127 -7.46 14.28 10.16
C ALA A 127 -6.91 15.68 10.45
N GLU A 128 -6.64 15.99 11.73
CA GLU A 128 -6.04 17.26 12.16
C GLU A 128 -4.64 17.51 11.57
N GLU A 129 -3.82 16.45 11.46
CA GLU A 129 -2.48 16.53 10.87
C GLU A 129 -2.57 16.78 9.36
N ILE A 130 -3.53 16.14 8.67
CA ILE A 130 -3.81 16.37 7.25
C ILE A 130 -4.26 17.81 7.02
N SER A 131 -5.20 18.32 7.82
CA SER A 131 -5.66 19.71 7.71
C SER A 131 -4.53 20.72 7.95
N LYS A 132 -3.66 20.47 8.94
CA LYS A 132 -2.47 21.31 9.17
C LYS A 132 -1.50 21.29 7.99
N ILE A 133 -1.23 20.11 7.43
CA ILE A 133 -0.41 19.96 6.23
C ILE A 133 -1.03 20.71 5.04
N ILE A 134 -2.35 20.66 4.88
CA ILE A 134 -3.02 21.39 3.79
C ILE A 134 -2.88 22.90 3.98
N SER A 135 -3.03 23.38 5.22
CA SER A 135 -3.01 24.83 5.52
C SER A 135 -1.69 25.54 5.20
N ILE A 136 -0.57 24.82 5.09
CA ILE A 136 0.73 25.41 4.80
C ILE A 136 1.00 25.59 3.30
N PHE A 137 0.20 25.00 2.42
CA PHE A 137 0.45 25.07 0.98
C PHE A 137 -0.09 26.36 0.36
N ASP A 138 0.78 27.12 -0.29
CA ASP A 138 0.38 28.26 -1.11
C ASP A 138 0.18 27.85 -2.58
N GLU A 139 -1.08 27.77 -3.00
CA GLU A 139 -1.45 27.45 -4.38
C GLU A 139 -0.98 28.47 -5.44
N ASN A 140 -0.36 29.58 -5.05
CA ASN A 140 0.18 30.60 -5.95
C ASN A 140 1.67 30.41 -6.24
N THR A 141 2.29 29.35 -5.71
CA THR A 141 3.64 28.94 -6.06
C THR A 141 3.62 27.57 -6.77
N PRO A 142 4.53 27.32 -7.73
CA PRO A 142 4.52 26.09 -8.50
C PRO A 142 4.74 24.84 -7.64
N ASP A 143 5.76 24.84 -6.77
CA ASP A 143 6.04 23.70 -5.88
C ASP A 143 4.88 23.40 -4.91
N CYS A 144 4.32 24.43 -4.26
CA CYS A 144 3.25 24.19 -3.29
C CYS A 144 1.95 23.79 -3.97
N LEU A 145 1.61 24.33 -5.15
CA LEU A 145 0.41 23.90 -5.89
C LEU A 145 0.47 22.40 -6.23
N GLU A 146 1.62 21.92 -6.73
CA GLU A 146 1.80 20.48 -7.02
C GLU A 146 1.73 19.64 -5.75
N ASN A 147 2.40 20.05 -4.67
CA ASN A 147 2.38 19.35 -3.39
C ASN A 147 0.99 19.30 -2.77
N PHE A 148 0.24 20.39 -2.87
CA PHE A 148 -1.12 20.51 -2.35
C PHE A 148 -2.05 19.52 -3.05
N PHE A 149 -2.07 19.55 -4.38
CA PHE A 149 -2.87 18.60 -5.16
C PHE A 149 -2.45 17.15 -4.89
N ASN A 150 -1.14 16.88 -4.82
CA ASN A 150 -0.63 15.55 -4.52
C ASN A 150 -1.09 15.07 -3.13
N GLN A 151 -1.07 15.92 -2.11
CA GLN A 151 -1.46 15.53 -0.76
C GLN A 151 -2.94 15.15 -0.70
N ILE A 152 -3.82 15.95 -1.31
CA ILE A 152 -5.26 15.65 -1.38
C ILE A 152 -5.49 14.35 -2.17
N CYS A 153 -4.97 14.26 -3.38
CA CYS A 153 -5.18 13.09 -4.24
C CYS A 153 -4.61 11.82 -3.63
N SER A 154 -3.47 11.90 -2.92
CA SER A 154 -2.88 10.74 -2.28
C SER A 154 -3.80 10.12 -1.22
N VAL A 155 -4.62 10.94 -0.56
CA VAL A 155 -5.62 10.49 0.42
C VAL A 155 -6.91 10.09 -0.29
N GLU A 156 -7.53 11.00 -1.06
CA GLU A 156 -8.85 10.76 -1.68
C GLU A 156 -8.84 9.60 -2.69
N LEU A 157 -7.79 9.51 -3.52
CA LEU A 157 -7.64 8.43 -4.50
C LEU A 157 -6.88 7.22 -3.91
N ALA A 158 -6.44 7.28 -2.64
CA ALA A 158 -5.66 6.22 -1.98
C ALA A 158 -4.45 5.75 -2.81
N TRP A 159 -3.71 6.69 -3.39
CA TRP A 159 -2.55 6.40 -4.25
C TRP A 159 -1.50 5.54 -3.54
N ARG A 160 -0.90 4.62 -4.28
CA ARG A 160 0.29 3.89 -3.81
C ARG A 160 1.48 4.84 -3.69
N GLY A 161 2.46 4.48 -2.86
CA GLY A 161 3.56 5.39 -2.48
C GLY A 161 4.32 6.11 -3.61
N ASN A 162 4.37 5.55 -4.83
CA ASN A 162 5.01 6.17 -5.99
C ASN A 162 4.04 6.42 -7.17
N GLU A 163 2.73 6.25 -6.99
CA GLU A 163 1.74 6.37 -8.07
C GLU A 163 1.76 7.78 -8.69
N ALA A 164 1.86 8.81 -7.84
CA ALA A 164 2.05 10.20 -8.25
C ALA A 164 3.23 10.40 -9.22
N ALA A 165 4.37 9.74 -8.98
CA ALA A 165 5.57 9.91 -9.80
C ALA A 165 5.44 9.37 -11.22
N PHE A 166 4.48 8.46 -11.45
CA PHE A 166 4.19 7.90 -12.76
C PHE A 166 2.86 8.38 -13.33
N CYS A 167 2.12 9.21 -12.59
CA CYS A 167 0.82 9.69 -13.01
C CYS A 167 0.90 10.53 -14.30
N LEU A 168 -0.03 10.29 -15.21
CA LEU A 168 -0.16 11.00 -16.47
C LEU A 168 -1.37 11.94 -16.41
N THR A 169 -1.36 13.00 -17.21
CA THR A 169 -2.53 13.87 -17.41
C THR A 169 -3.71 13.10 -18.00
N ASP A 170 -3.42 12.14 -18.86
CA ASP A 170 -4.42 11.38 -19.63
C ASP A 170 -5.24 10.41 -18.76
N TYR A 171 -4.79 10.19 -17.52
CA TYR A 171 -5.53 9.42 -16.51
C TYR A 171 -6.71 10.19 -15.93
N PHE A 172 -6.78 11.50 -16.14
CA PHE A 172 -7.86 12.36 -15.67
C PHE A 172 -8.79 12.73 -16.81
N LYS A 173 -10.02 12.27 -16.76
CA LYS A 173 -11.04 12.57 -17.76
C LYS A 173 -12.24 13.21 -17.09
N ALA A 174 -12.78 14.27 -17.70
CA ALA A 174 -14.03 14.83 -17.24
C ALA A 174 -15.11 13.76 -17.36
N GLU A 175 -15.84 13.52 -16.27
CA GLU A 175 -16.99 12.63 -16.34
C GLU A 175 -18.15 13.38 -17.00
N CYS A 176 -18.71 12.78 -18.04
CA CYS A 176 -19.89 13.30 -18.72
C CYS A 176 -21.08 12.35 -18.53
N VAL A 177 -22.27 12.92 -18.41
CA VAL A 177 -23.52 12.14 -18.52
C VAL A 177 -23.76 11.72 -19.97
N SER A 178 -24.78 10.88 -20.20
CA SER A 178 -25.13 10.30 -21.50
C SER A 178 -25.33 11.29 -22.66
N TYR A 179 -25.49 12.58 -22.37
CA TYR A 179 -25.65 13.66 -23.35
C TYR A 179 -24.41 14.56 -23.49
N GLY A 180 -23.25 14.13 -22.98
CA GLY A 180 -21.99 14.86 -23.08
C GLY A 180 -21.84 16.03 -22.09
N GLN A 181 -22.82 16.28 -21.22
CA GLN A 181 -22.73 17.33 -20.21
C GLN A 181 -21.80 16.90 -19.05
N PRO A 182 -20.84 17.74 -18.64
CA PRO A 182 -19.91 17.39 -17.56
C PRO A 182 -20.63 17.37 -16.21
N THR A 183 -20.39 16.33 -15.40
CA THR A 183 -20.93 16.22 -14.03
C THR A 183 -20.19 17.13 -13.04
N GLY A 184 -19.08 17.73 -13.46
CA GLY A 184 -18.14 18.44 -12.60
C GLY A 184 -17.13 17.53 -11.90
N ARG A 185 -17.31 16.20 -11.94
CA ARG A 185 -16.34 15.22 -11.43
C ARG A 185 -15.27 14.91 -12.48
N ILE A 186 -14.13 14.46 -12.00
CA ILE A 186 -13.03 13.99 -12.85
C ILE A 186 -12.79 12.52 -12.52
N GLU A 187 -12.99 11.67 -13.51
CA GLU A 187 -12.61 10.26 -13.46
C GLU A 187 -11.08 10.16 -13.47
N TYR A 188 -10.54 9.44 -12.49
CA TYR A 188 -9.16 9.00 -12.40
C TYR A 188 -9.10 7.51 -12.73
N ASN A 189 -8.57 7.19 -13.91
CA ASN A 189 -8.46 5.83 -14.38
C ASN A 189 -6.99 5.49 -14.68
N THR A 190 -6.38 4.78 -13.73
CA THR A 190 -5.06 4.18 -13.91
C THR A 190 -5.23 2.83 -14.56
N ILE A 191 -5.36 2.82 -15.89
CA ILE A 191 -5.45 1.58 -16.67
C ILE A 191 -4.25 0.66 -16.32
N PHE A 192 -3.13 1.20 -15.83
CA PHE A 192 -1.92 0.45 -15.47
C PHE A 192 -1.23 0.96 -14.19
N THR A 193 -1.67 0.50 -13.00
CA THR A 193 -0.81 0.56 -11.79
C THR A 193 0.11 -0.67 -11.73
N ASN A 194 1.14 -0.68 -10.87
CA ASN A 194 2.14 -1.75 -10.72
C ASN A 194 1.60 -3.21 -10.67
N THR A 195 0.32 -3.42 -10.34
CA THR A 195 -0.33 -4.74 -10.34
C THR A 195 -1.22 -5.02 -11.55
N ALA A 196 -1.60 -3.98 -12.31
CA ALA A 196 -2.33 -4.05 -13.58
C ALA A 196 -1.41 -4.12 -14.81
N GLN A 197 -0.09 -3.93 -14.64
CA GLN A 197 0.91 -4.19 -15.69
C GLN A 197 0.93 -5.66 -16.16
N GLY A 198 0.28 -6.59 -15.45
CA GLY A 198 0.14 -7.98 -15.88
C GLY A 198 -1.08 -8.27 -16.75
N GLY A 199 -1.88 -7.26 -17.13
CA GLY A 199 -3.03 -7.37 -18.05
C GLY A 199 -4.25 -8.14 -17.55
N GLU A 200 -4.09 -9.19 -16.73
CA GLU A 200 -5.16 -10.14 -16.43
C GLU A 200 -5.85 -9.95 -15.07
N LYS A 201 -5.20 -9.32 -14.09
CA LYS A 201 -5.69 -9.29 -12.70
C LYS A 201 -5.98 -7.89 -12.21
N HIS A 202 -7.27 -7.58 -12.17
CA HIS A 202 -7.87 -6.38 -11.60
C HIS A 202 -7.45 -5.10 -12.31
N THR A 203 -8.16 -4.77 -13.40
CA THR A 203 -8.30 -3.36 -13.78
C THR A 203 -8.73 -2.62 -12.51
N ALA A 204 -7.91 -1.66 -12.08
CA ALA A 204 -8.31 -0.83 -10.96
C ALA A 204 -9.60 -0.14 -11.38
N GLU A 205 -10.66 -0.28 -10.60
CA GLU A 205 -11.85 0.50 -10.88
C GLU A 205 -11.50 1.98 -10.88
N SER A 206 -12.14 2.71 -11.79
CA SER A 206 -12.03 4.15 -11.84
C SER A 206 -12.34 4.75 -10.48
N LYS A 207 -11.64 5.83 -10.16
CA LYS A 207 -11.88 6.65 -8.98
C LYS A 207 -12.35 8.00 -9.45
N TRP A 208 -12.91 8.81 -8.56
CA TRP A 208 -13.40 10.12 -8.93
C TRP A 208 -12.88 11.18 -7.98
N LEU A 209 -12.36 12.27 -8.55
CA LEU A 209 -12.24 13.54 -7.86
C LEU A 209 -13.59 14.23 -7.94
N THR A 210 -14.10 14.63 -6.78
CA THR A 210 -15.40 15.30 -6.67
C THR A 210 -15.17 16.75 -6.25
N PRO A 211 -15.81 17.72 -6.92
CA PRO A 211 -15.66 19.11 -6.55
C PRO A 211 -16.22 19.34 -5.15
N ASN A 212 -15.53 20.18 -4.37
CA ASN A 212 -16.02 20.66 -3.09
C ASN A 212 -16.00 22.20 -3.07
N LYS A 213 -16.70 22.84 -2.14
CA LYS A 213 -16.82 24.31 -2.08
C LYS A 213 -15.62 25.00 -1.40
N ASN A 214 -14.58 24.25 -1.06
CA ASN A 214 -13.47 24.72 -0.25
C ASN A 214 -12.25 25.05 -1.11
N CYS A 215 -11.26 25.73 -0.52
CA CYS A 215 -9.94 25.91 -1.14
C CYS A 215 -9.24 24.55 -1.39
N GLU A 216 -9.69 23.47 -0.76
CA GLU A 216 -9.14 22.12 -0.93
C GLU A 216 -9.78 21.36 -2.09
N ASP A 217 -10.54 22.01 -2.97
CA ASP A 217 -11.19 21.37 -4.12
C ASP A 217 -10.15 20.75 -5.08
N PRO A 218 -10.08 19.40 -5.17
CA PRO A 218 -9.12 18.72 -6.03
C PRO A 218 -9.37 18.97 -7.52
N VAL A 219 -10.62 19.17 -7.93
CA VAL A 219 -10.98 19.44 -9.33
C VAL A 219 -10.46 20.82 -9.73
N ARG A 220 -10.65 21.82 -8.88
CA ARG A 220 -10.12 23.18 -9.08
C ARG A 220 -8.60 23.20 -9.08
N LEU A 221 -7.95 22.52 -8.14
CA LEU A 221 -6.49 22.44 -8.06
C LEU A 221 -5.90 21.77 -9.30
N LEU A 222 -6.49 20.67 -9.78
CA LEU A 222 -6.06 20.02 -11.02
C LEU A 222 -6.18 20.97 -12.22
N LYS A 223 -7.33 21.63 -12.39
CA LYS A 223 -7.53 22.62 -13.45
C LYS A 223 -6.50 23.76 -13.38
N LYS A 224 -6.20 24.25 -12.17
CA LYS A 224 -5.16 25.27 -11.95
C LYS A 224 -3.77 24.75 -12.32
N MET A 225 -3.42 23.53 -11.95
CA MET A 225 -2.14 22.92 -12.35
C MET A 225 -2.01 22.80 -13.86
N LEU A 226 -3.06 22.31 -14.53
CA LEU A 226 -3.06 22.13 -15.98
C LEU A 226 -2.99 23.46 -16.73
N SER A 227 -3.65 24.52 -16.25
CA SER A 227 -3.60 25.84 -16.88
C SER A 227 -2.23 26.52 -16.79
N LYS A 228 -1.37 26.10 -15.85
CA LYS A 228 0.02 26.58 -15.72
C LYS A 228 1.00 25.86 -16.66
N ARG A 229 0.53 24.92 -17.47
CA ARG A 229 1.34 24.26 -18.50
C ARG A 229 1.41 25.14 -19.75
N THR A 230 2.62 25.51 -20.14
CA THR A 230 2.89 26.19 -21.41
C THR A 230 2.89 25.21 -22.59
N PRO A 231 2.66 25.68 -23.85
CA PRO A 231 2.75 24.85 -25.06
C PRO A 231 4.10 24.13 -25.26
N ASN A 232 5.18 24.62 -24.64
CA ASN A 232 6.51 24.02 -24.74
C ASN A 232 6.66 22.71 -23.92
N ILE A 233 5.68 22.36 -23.09
CA ILE A 233 5.68 21.11 -22.32
C ILE A 233 5.16 19.98 -23.22
N LYS A 234 6.06 19.07 -23.59
CA LYS A 234 5.77 17.92 -24.46
C LYS A 234 5.50 16.64 -23.68
N THR A 235 5.82 16.61 -22.38
CA THR A 235 5.56 15.44 -21.53
C THR A 235 4.14 15.43 -20.97
N ASN A 236 3.51 14.26 -20.98
CA ASN A 236 2.19 14.03 -20.36
C ASN A 236 2.27 13.65 -18.87
N ARG A 237 3.46 13.68 -18.25
CA ARG A 237 3.61 13.45 -16.80
C ARG A 237 2.88 14.54 -16.04
N LEU A 238 2.05 14.18 -15.05
CA LEU A 238 1.21 15.12 -14.31
C LEU A 238 2.03 16.19 -13.55
N PHE A 239 3.04 15.76 -12.81
CA PHE A 239 3.89 16.61 -11.99
C PHE A 239 5.18 17.00 -12.73
N LEU A 240 5.46 18.30 -12.81
CA LEU A 240 6.54 18.89 -13.58
C LEU A 240 7.52 19.64 -12.68
N THR A 241 8.80 19.62 -13.05
CA THR A 241 9.83 20.32 -12.26
C THR A 241 9.56 21.83 -12.28
N PRO A 242 9.40 22.47 -11.10
CA PRO A 242 9.22 23.92 -11.05
C PRO A 242 10.41 24.68 -11.60
N ASN A 243 10.10 25.79 -12.26
CA ASN A 243 11.10 26.70 -12.78
C ASN A 243 11.57 27.64 -11.65
N PRO A 244 12.85 27.64 -11.25
CA PRO A 244 13.33 28.52 -10.17
C PRO A 244 13.14 30.01 -10.50
N ASP A 245 13.16 30.39 -11.78
CA ASP A 245 12.95 31.77 -12.24
C ASP A 245 11.50 32.03 -12.69
N TRP A 246 10.51 31.26 -12.19
CA TRP A 246 9.11 31.40 -12.59
C TRP A 246 8.54 32.81 -12.37
N GLN A 247 9.02 33.53 -11.35
CA GLN A 247 8.56 34.90 -11.07
C GLN A 247 9.00 35.89 -12.16
N LYS A 248 10.21 35.70 -12.70
CA LYS A 248 10.80 36.53 -13.75
C LYS A 248 10.25 36.15 -15.13
N THR A 249 10.27 34.87 -15.43
CA THR A 249 9.89 34.33 -16.75
C THR A 249 8.38 34.18 -16.94
N LYS A 250 7.61 34.20 -15.85
CA LYS A 250 6.18 33.84 -15.80
C LYS A 250 5.87 32.40 -16.23
N ILE A 251 6.90 31.59 -16.47
CA ILE A 251 6.78 30.17 -16.82
C ILE A 251 6.96 29.36 -15.54
N TRP A 252 5.91 28.64 -15.13
CA TRP A 252 5.88 27.92 -13.85
C TRP A 252 6.71 26.64 -13.85
N TYR A 253 6.68 25.90 -14.95
CA TYR A 253 7.25 24.55 -15.01
C TYR A 253 8.20 24.39 -16.19
N LYS A 254 9.21 23.56 -15.99
CA LYS A 254 10.10 23.08 -17.05
C LYS A 254 9.42 21.94 -17.82
N ASN A 255 9.84 21.70 -19.06
CA ASN A 255 9.42 20.52 -19.83
C ASN A 255 10.12 19.23 -19.35
N CYS A 256 10.04 18.95 -18.05
CA CYS A 256 10.57 17.72 -17.46
C CYS A 256 9.76 17.34 -16.22
N ARG A 257 9.59 16.03 -16.00
CA ARG A 257 8.92 15.49 -14.82
C ARG A 257 9.69 15.82 -13.54
N VAL A 258 8.98 15.90 -12.43
CA VAL A 258 9.64 15.91 -11.11
C VAL A 258 10.38 14.58 -10.88
N GLY A 259 11.54 14.65 -10.25
CA GLY A 259 12.33 13.46 -9.91
C GLY A 259 11.61 12.53 -8.94
N LEU A 260 11.74 11.22 -9.14
CA LEU A 260 11.11 10.19 -8.28
C LEU A 260 11.45 10.38 -6.79
N ASN A 261 12.71 10.70 -6.49
CA ASN A 261 13.20 10.91 -5.13
C ASN A 261 12.68 12.21 -4.50
N GLN A 262 12.22 13.16 -5.32
CA GLN A 262 11.64 14.42 -4.84
C GLN A 262 10.19 14.17 -4.43
N ILE A 263 9.39 13.55 -5.31
CA ILE A 263 7.99 13.19 -5.03
C ILE A 263 7.90 12.25 -3.82
N SER A 264 8.82 11.28 -3.70
CA SER A 264 8.82 10.33 -2.57
C SER A 264 9.04 10.99 -1.20
N LYS A 265 9.52 12.24 -1.18
CA LYS A 265 9.79 13.02 0.04
C LYS A 265 8.67 14.00 0.38
N TRP A 266 7.74 14.31 -0.53
CA TRP A 266 6.74 15.37 -0.34
C TRP A 266 5.93 15.22 0.95
N THR A 267 5.34 14.04 1.19
CA THR A 267 4.54 13.79 2.41
C THR A 267 5.38 13.93 3.68
N ARG A 268 6.62 13.43 3.64
CA ARG A 268 7.55 13.50 4.76
C ARG A 268 7.93 14.95 5.09
N LEU A 269 8.29 15.72 4.07
CA LEU A 269 8.67 17.14 4.22
C LEU A 269 7.50 17.98 4.72
N ALA A 270 6.29 17.73 4.22
CA ALA A 270 5.10 18.43 4.68
C ALA A 270 4.76 18.11 6.15
N ALA A 271 4.91 16.85 6.56
CA ALA A 271 4.77 16.46 7.96
C ALA A 271 5.84 17.11 8.86
N GLU A 272 7.08 17.18 8.41
CA GLU A 272 8.18 17.85 9.13
C GLU A 272 7.91 19.36 9.30
N SER A 273 7.35 20.03 8.29
CA SER A 273 7.03 21.47 8.38
C SER A 273 5.92 21.80 9.38
N ILE A 274 5.07 20.85 9.76
CA ILE A 274 4.08 21.03 10.84
C ILE A 274 4.59 20.53 12.20
N GLY A 275 5.88 20.16 12.30
CA GLY A 275 6.52 19.75 13.55
C GLY A 275 6.43 18.25 13.88
N LEU A 276 6.01 17.39 12.93
CA LEU A 276 6.01 15.94 13.15
C LEU A 276 7.39 15.35 12.91
N ASP A 277 7.83 14.45 13.80
CA ASP A 277 9.02 13.64 13.59
C ASP A 277 8.71 12.50 12.60
N ALA A 278 8.74 12.83 11.31
CA ALA A 278 8.35 11.92 10.24
C ALA A 278 9.23 10.66 10.18
N LYS A 279 10.50 10.73 10.60
CA LYS A 279 11.40 9.57 10.60
C LYS A 279 11.06 8.60 11.73
N LYS A 280 10.86 9.10 12.95
CA LYS A 280 10.49 8.29 14.12
C LYS A 280 9.08 7.72 13.98
N GLN A 281 8.14 8.51 13.47
CA GLN A 281 6.77 8.11 13.24
C GLN A 281 6.56 7.34 11.92
N LYS A 282 7.59 7.24 11.08
CA LYS A 282 7.56 6.54 9.79
C LYS A 282 6.47 7.08 8.86
N ILE A 283 6.42 8.41 8.75
CA ILE A 283 5.56 9.12 7.82
C ILE A 283 6.25 9.19 6.46
N PHE A 284 5.63 8.57 5.47
CA PHE A 284 6.10 8.51 4.08
C PHE A 284 4.91 8.65 3.14
N ASN A 285 5.10 8.67 1.82
CA ASN A 285 3.96 8.75 0.88
C ASN A 285 2.90 7.65 1.08
N HIS A 286 3.32 6.47 1.53
CA HIS A 286 2.39 5.37 1.84
C HIS A 286 1.51 5.63 3.09
N SER A 287 1.86 6.62 3.91
CA SER A 287 1.02 7.12 5.01
C SER A 287 -0.28 7.70 4.51
N ASN A 288 -0.30 8.41 3.39
CA ASN A 288 -1.54 8.99 2.84
C ASN A 288 -2.57 7.91 2.49
N ARG A 289 -2.12 6.81 1.87
CA ARG A 289 -2.97 5.62 1.64
C ARG A 289 -3.41 4.95 2.93
N SER A 290 -2.53 4.95 3.95
CA SER A 290 -2.87 4.44 5.28
C SER A 290 -3.96 5.29 5.94
N SER A 291 -3.87 6.61 5.80
CA SER A 291 -4.89 7.57 6.24
C SER A 291 -6.21 7.35 5.51
N ALA A 292 -6.19 7.16 4.19
CA ALA A 292 -7.38 6.88 3.40
C ALA A 292 -8.13 5.65 3.92
N VAL A 293 -7.42 4.53 4.14
CA VAL A 293 -8.01 3.32 4.74
C VAL A 293 -8.59 3.59 6.12
N SER A 294 -7.86 4.32 6.98
CA SER A 294 -8.32 4.66 8.33
C SER A 294 -9.57 5.54 8.31
N ILE A 295 -9.62 6.54 7.44
CA ILE A 295 -10.77 7.45 7.28
C ILE A 295 -11.99 6.66 6.81
N LEU A 296 -11.85 5.86 5.75
CA LEU A 296 -12.96 5.03 5.23
C LEU A 296 -13.50 4.08 6.31
N ALA A 297 -12.62 3.42 7.07
CA ALA A 297 -13.02 2.54 8.16
C ALA A 297 -13.74 3.30 9.30
N GLN A 298 -13.28 4.50 9.64
CA GLN A 298 -13.92 5.35 10.66
C GLN A 298 -15.28 5.90 10.21
N SER A 299 -15.44 6.15 8.91
CA SER A 299 -16.72 6.54 8.30
C SER A 299 -17.73 5.40 8.18
N GLY A 300 -17.35 4.18 8.58
CA GLY A 300 -18.24 3.01 8.59
C GLY A 300 -18.29 2.24 7.26
N ALA A 301 -17.41 2.52 6.30
CA ALA A 301 -17.31 1.74 5.09
C ALA A 301 -16.98 0.28 5.42
N ASN A 302 -17.65 -0.66 4.75
CA ASN A 302 -17.39 -2.07 4.96
C ASN A 302 -16.05 -2.49 4.32
N LEU A 303 -15.54 -3.65 4.70
CA LEU A 303 -14.22 -4.09 4.26
C LEU A 303 -14.11 -4.24 2.73
N GLN A 304 -15.18 -4.68 2.06
CA GLN A 304 -15.19 -4.85 0.61
C GLN A 304 -15.16 -3.50 -0.13
N GLU A 305 -15.90 -2.51 0.36
CA GLU A 305 -15.85 -1.13 -0.15
C GLU A 305 -14.45 -0.54 -0.01
N ILE A 306 -13.81 -0.74 1.15
CA ILE A 306 -12.44 -0.27 1.37
C ILE A 306 -11.47 -0.96 0.40
N ILE A 307 -11.56 -2.28 0.25
CA ILE A 307 -10.73 -3.05 -0.70
C ILE A 307 -10.86 -2.48 -2.11
N LYS A 308 -12.10 -2.25 -2.54
CA LYS A 308 -12.47 -1.74 -3.85
C LYS A 308 -11.91 -0.32 -4.09
N ILE A 309 -12.21 0.62 -3.21
CA ILE A 309 -11.74 2.03 -3.30
C ILE A 309 -10.23 2.11 -3.27
N THR A 310 -9.58 1.35 -2.38
CA THR A 310 -8.13 1.43 -2.20
C THR A 310 -7.36 0.54 -3.18
N GLY A 311 -8.03 -0.34 -3.91
CA GLY A 311 -7.43 -1.28 -4.86
C GLY A 311 -6.52 -2.31 -4.17
N HIS A 312 -6.90 -2.78 -2.98
CA HIS A 312 -6.27 -3.93 -2.34
C HIS A 312 -6.78 -5.24 -2.97
N SER A 313 -5.98 -6.30 -2.95
CA SER A 313 -6.39 -7.59 -3.53
C SER A 313 -7.16 -8.49 -2.57
N SER A 314 -7.04 -8.23 -1.26
CA SER A 314 -7.72 -9.03 -0.23
C SER A 314 -7.83 -8.29 1.10
N SER A 315 -8.69 -8.80 1.98
CA SER A 315 -8.88 -8.31 3.36
C SER A 315 -7.60 -8.45 4.20
N GLU A 316 -6.78 -9.49 3.98
CA GLU A 316 -5.51 -9.69 4.67
C GLU A 316 -4.55 -8.53 4.44
N SER A 317 -4.56 -7.98 3.23
CA SER A 317 -3.70 -6.84 2.89
C SER A 317 -4.13 -5.54 3.56
N LEU A 318 -5.35 -5.47 4.12
CA LEU A 318 -5.85 -4.34 4.90
C LEU A 318 -5.55 -4.42 6.40
N LYS A 319 -5.35 -5.63 6.94
CA LYS A 319 -5.03 -5.85 8.37
C LYS A 319 -3.90 -4.93 8.90
N PRO A 320 -2.82 -4.65 8.15
CA PRO A 320 -1.77 -3.71 8.54
C PRO A 320 -2.23 -2.29 8.87
N TYR A 321 -3.29 -1.81 8.22
CA TYR A 321 -3.81 -0.44 8.33
C TYR A 321 -4.97 -0.35 9.31
N LEU A 322 -5.76 -1.42 9.45
CA LEU A 322 -6.91 -1.50 10.37
C LEU A 322 -6.49 -1.71 11.83
N LYS A 323 -5.24 -1.36 12.19
CA LYS A 323 -4.79 -1.42 13.58
C LYS A 323 -5.76 -0.61 14.41
N HIS A 324 -6.46 -1.28 15.30
CA HIS A 324 -7.35 -0.63 16.23
C HIS A 324 -6.49 0.36 17.02
N THR A 325 -6.77 1.66 16.84
CA THR A 325 -6.20 2.64 17.75
C THR A 325 -6.61 2.24 19.17
N ASN A 326 -5.78 2.53 20.18
CA ASN A 326 -6.15 2.27 21.58
C ASN A 326 -7.54 2.85 21.90
N GLU A 327 -7.90 3.94 21.24
CA GLU A 327 -9.23 4.55 21.27
C GLU A 327 -10.33 3.68 20.64
N HIS A 328 -10.11 3.09 19.47
CA HIS A 328 -11.10 2.19 18.83
C HIS A 328 -11.29 0.92 19.67
N HIS A 329 -10.20 0.35 20.18
CA HIS A 329 -10.27 -0.78 21.11
C HIS A 329 -11.02 -0.40 22.39
N GLY A 330 -10.73 0.78 22.96
CA GLY A 330 -11.46 1.32 24.11
C GLY A 330 -12.95 1.53 23.84
N LYS A 331 -13.33 2.02 22.65
CA LYS A 331 -14.74 2.15 22.22
C LYS A 331 -15.42 0.78 22.10
N ILE A 332 -14.74 -0.23 21.56
CA ILE A 332 -15.25 -1.61 21.50
C ILE A 332 -15.44 -2.18 22.91
N LEU A 333 -14.45 -2.04 23.79
CA LEU A 333 -14.54 -2.51 25.16
C LEU A 333 -15.67 -1.81 25.93
N LYS A 334 -15.87 -0.51 25.75
CA LYS A 334 -17.02 0.23 26.29
C LYS A 334 -18.35 -0.35 25.80
N LYS A 335 -18.47 -0.65 24.50
CA LYS A 335 -19.67 -1.30 23.95
C LYS A 335 -19.92 -2.69 24.53
N ILE A 336 -18.86 -3.49 24.74
CA ILE A 336 -18.96 -4.81 25.37
C ILE A 336 -19.46 -4.68 26.81
N ARG A 337 -18.88 -3.76 27.59
CA ARG A 337 -19.26 -3.51 28.99
C ARG A 337 -20.71 -3.02 29.09
N ASN A 338 -21.10 -2.02 28.30
CA ASN A 338 -22.47 -1.49 28.32
C ASN A 338 -23.51 -2.54 27.88
N LYS A 339 -23.15 -3.48 27.00
CA LYS A 339 -24.04 -4.56 26.58
C LYS A 339 -24.22 -5.62 27.68
N GLN A 340 -23.25 -5.80 28.57
CA GLN A 340 -23.39 -6.63 29.77
C GLN A 340 -24.29 -5.95 30.81
N ASP A 341 -24.20 -4.62 30.98
CA ASP A 341 -25.06 -3.87 31.91
C ASP A 341 -26.54 -3.90 31.48
N SER A 342 -26.83 -3.82 30.17
CA SER A 342 -28.20 -3.97 29.65
C SER A 342 -28.73 -5.40 29.70
N ALA A 343 -27.86 -6.43 29.75
CA ALA A 343 -28.27 -7.82 29.91
C ALA A 343 -28.52 -8.20 31.38
N ASN A 344 -27.78 -7.60 32.32
CA ASN A 344 -27.96 -7.81 33.75
C ASN A 344 -29.12 -7.01 34.36
N SER A 345 -29.56 -5.93 33.70
CA SER A 345 -30.71 -5.12 34.17
C SER A 345 -32.07 -5.80 33.99
N THR A 346 -32.14 -6.97 33.35
CA THR A 346 -33.40 -7.71 33.11
C THR A 346 -33.62 -8.87 34.09
N ILE A 347 -32.68 -9.16 35.00
CA ILE A 347 -32.75 -10.34 35.90
C ILE A 347 -33.09 -9.97 37.36
N THR A 348 -33.23 -8.69 37.71
CA THR A 348 -33.55 -8.30 39.10
C THR A 348 -34.86 -7.55 39.21
N SER A 349 -35.96 -8.25 38.94
CA SER A 349 -37.27 -7.88 39.47
C SER A 349 -38.18 -9.10 39.52
N THR A 350 -37.95 -9.98 40.50
CA THR A 350 -38.97 -10.92 40.97
C THR A 350 -38.95 -11.03 42.48
N SER A 351 -39.91 -10.40 43.14
CA SER A 351 -40.59 -10.87 44.36
C SER A 351 -41.85 -9.99 44.52
N THR A 352 -43.07 -10.45 44.77
CA THR A 352 -43.68 -11.76 45.03
C THR A 352 -45.17 -11.50 45.21
N SER A 353 -46.07 -12.33 44.66
CA SER A 353 -47.17 -12.99 45.40
C SER A 353 -48.01 -13.92 44.50
N ASP A 354 -47.97 -15.21 44.86
CA ASP A 354 -49.02 -16.23 44.90
C ASP A 354 -50.08 -16.36 43.78
N SER A 355 -50.05 -17.47 43.04
CA SER A 355 -50.78 -18.73 43.36
C SER A 355 -51.15 -19.56 42.12
N THR A 356 -50.83 -20.87 42.22
CA THR A 356 -51.46 -22.04 41.56
C THR A 356 -51.54 -22.21 40.02
N SER A 357 -50.78 -23.23 39.58
CA SER A 357 -51.21 -24.40 38.79
C SER A 357 -50.75 -24.56 37.31
N LYS A 358 -50.03 -25.68 37.14
CA LYS A 358 -49.95 -26.65 36.01
C LYS A 358 -49.21 -26.32 34.70
N ASP A 359 -48.14 -27.11 34.51
CA ASP A 359 -47.74 -27.87 33.31
C ASP A 359 -47.61 -27.16 31.95
N ASN A 360 -46.38 -27.00 31.44
CA ASN A 360 -45.71 -28.05 30.66
C ASN A 360 -44.33 -27.60 30.12
N THR A 361 -43.46 -28.60 30.02
CA THR A 361 -42.10 -28.68 29.46
C THR A 361 -41.93 -27.97 28.10
N THR A 362 -40.80 -27.32 27.82
CA THR A 362 -39.58 -27.99 27.32
C THR A 362 -38.36 -27.08 27.44
N ASN A 363 -37.36 -27.52 28.22
CA ASN A 363 -36.02 -26.96 28.25
C ASN A 363 -35.14 -27.74 27.26
N ILE A 364 -34.40 -27.05 26.38
CA ILE A 364 -33.17 -27.60 25.79
C ILE A 364 -32.04 -26.60 26.05
N TYR A 365 -31.21 -26.97 27.02
CA TYR A 365 -29.89 -26.39 27.31
C TYR A 365 -28.87 -26.96 26.31
N TYR A 366 -27.95 -26.12 25.81
CA TYR A 366 -26.67 -26.60 25.28
C TYR A 366 -25.53 -26.25 26.26
N ASN A 367 -24.91 -27.30 26.78
CA ASN A 367 -23.85 -27.29 27.78
C ASN A 367 -22.50 -26.83 27.19
N ASN A 368 -21.76 -26.06 27.98
CA ASN A 368 -20.37 -25.69 27.75
C ASN A 368 -19.45 -26.90 27.98
N CYS A 369 -18.68 -27.32 26.96
CA CYS A 369 -17.62 -28.33 27.13
C CYS A 369 -16.40 -27.74 27.85
N THR A 370 -16.07 -28.30 29.01
CA THR A 370 -14.78 -28.12 29.69
C THR A 370 -13.97 -29.41 29.49
N PHE A 371 -12.74 -29.31 28.99
CA PHE A 371 -11.82 -30.44 28.89
C PHE A 371 -10.90 -30.44 30.12
N ASN A 372 -10.99 -31.49 30.93
CA ASN A 372 -10.00 -31.81 31.94
C ASN A 372 -9.05 -32.87 31.37
N PHE A 373 -7.75 -32.56 31.35
CA PHE A 373 -6.70 -33.55 31.17
C PHE A 373 -6.36 -34.14 32.54
N ASN A 374 -6.39 -35.46 32.66
CA ASN A 374 -5.64 -36.16 33.69
C ASN A 374 -4.72 -37.19 33.03
N GLN A 375 -3.61 -37.38 33.73
CA GLN A 375 -2.31 -37.96 33.38
C GLN A 375 -2.34 -39.39 32.85
#